data_AF-A0A149ZXU0-F1
#
_entry.id   AF-A0A149ZXU0-F1
#
_cell.length_a   1.000
_cell.length_b   1.000
_cell.length_c   1.000
_cell.angle_alpha   90.00
_cell.angle_beta   90.00
_cell.angle_gamma   90.00
#
_symmetry.space_group_name_H-M   'P 1'
#
loop_
_entity.id
_entity.type
_entity.pdbx_description
1 polymer ?
#
loop_
_entity_poly.entity_id
_entity_poly.type
_entity_poly.pdbx_seq_one_letter_code
_entity_poly.pdbx_strand_id
1 'polypeptide(L)'
;MTACYIVIAFLSGARDSEVQSLRRGCHHRGLSDDGIVVRHTLRGTVHKGHPDGGTDATWIVIEPVADAICVLEQLVPDDMLFTRVANRRRQDLIAHDINLFLNQFRDHLALIRPHDRFPDIDGRPWRFTSRQFRRTVAWHIARQPFGVVAGKIQYKHVRVAIFEGYAGTSASGFRSEVEDERAFAQLDSFLDQYEDFIAGVRTPPRLAEQFGQIRPELGDFPGRVVDRARVRAMLANTARTYFPGVFNDCYFDPAAALCLPRPSAATEPVTNHCRPELCRNSCVTTAHAPAIRTVIADATELMAVQRLSAPQRDALKKGISTMTSLLAPIDGESPA
;
A
#
# COMPACT_ATOMS: atom_id res chain seq x y z
N MET A 1 13.98 -1.68 -22.17
CA MET A 1 13.23 -2.96 -22.04
C MET A 1 13.25 -3.48 -20.60
N THR A 2 14.39 -3.88 -20.02
CA THR A 2 14.42 -4.48 -18.66
C THR A 2 13.82 -3.60 -17.56
N ALA A 3 14.10 -2.29 -17.55
CA ALA A 3 13.49 -1.36 -16.59
C ALA A 3 11.95 -1.33 -16.70
N CYS A 4 11.41 -1.23 -17.93
CA CYS A 4 9.97 -1.29 -18.17
C CYS A 4 9.38 -2.63 -17.71
N TYR A 5 10.07 -3.75 -17.97
CA TYR A 5 9.66 -5.06 -17.46
C TYR A 5 9.56 -5.07 -15.93
N ILE A 6 10.56 -4.53 -15.22
CA ILE A 6 10.56 -4.48 -13.75
C ILE A 6 9.35 -3.69 -13.25
N VAL A 7 9.11 -2.50 -13.79
CA VAL A 7 7.98 -1.65 -13.41
C VAL A 7 6.65 -2.37 -13.63
N ILE A 8 6.46 -2.96 -14.81
CA ILE A 8 5.23 -3.66 -15.17
C ILE A 8 5.04 -4.91 -14.29
N ALA A 9 6.06 -5.76 -14.14
CA ALA A 9 5.98 -6.98 -13.35
C ALA A 9 5.74 -6.70 -11.85
N PHE A 10 6.37 -5.64 -11.33
CA PHE A 10 6.23 -5.23 -9.94
C PHE A 10 4.85 -4.64 -9.65
N LEU A 11 4.37 -3.69 -10.45
CA LEU A 11 3.17 -2.92 -10.13
C LEU A 11 1.87 -3.54 -10.65
N SER A 12 1.92 -4.38 -11.69
CA SER A 12 0.71 -5.10 -12.15
C SER A 12 0.41 -6.33 -11.30
N GLY A 13 1.45 -6.93 -10.71
CA GLY A 13 1.34 -8.22 -10.06
C GLY A 13 1.10 -9.39 -11.03
N ALA A 14 1.22 -9.21 -12.35
CA ALA A 14 1.09 -10.27 -13.35
C ALA A 14 2.23 -11.29 -13.26
N ARG A 15 2.00 -12.52 -13.73
CA ARG A 15 3.05 -13.54 -13.81
C ARG A 15 4.03 -13.17 -14.91
N ASP A 16 5.25 -13.68 -14.80
CA ASP A 16 6.28 -13.50 -15.81
C ASP A 16 5.78 -13.81 -17.23
N SER A 17 5.17 -14.99 -17.44
CA SER A 17 4.59 -15.38 -18.74
C SER A 17 3.43 -14.48 -19.20
N GLU A 18 2.72 -13.83 -18.28
CA GLU A 18 1.62 -12.90 -18.59
C GLU A 18 2.17 -11.51 -18.97
N VAL A 19 3.23 -11.06 -18.30
CA VAL A 19 3.92 -9.80 -18.66
C VAL A 19 4.57 -9.94 -20.02
N GLN A 20 5.27 -11.05 -20.26
CA GLN A 20 5.96 -11.29 -21.53
C GLN A 20 5.01 -11.52 -22.71
N SER A 21 3.75 -11.89 -22.44
CA SER A 21 2.73 -12.05 -23.48
C SER A 21 2.03 -10.73 -23.86
N LEU A 22 2.39 -9.61 -23.22
CA LEU A 22 1.81 -8.31 -23.52
C LEU A 22 2.13 -7.87 -24.95
N ARG A 23 1.08 -7.43 -25.65
CA ARG A 23 1.14 -6.93 -27.02
C ARG A 23 0.98 -5.41 -27.06
N ARG A 24 1.37 -4.83 -28.18
CA ARG A 24 1.10 -3.42 -28.48
C ARG A 24 -0.40 -3.15 -28.40
N GLY A 25 -0.78 -2.01 -27.84
CA GLY A 25 -2.16 -1.65 -27.56
C GLY A 25 -2.79 -2.40 -26.38
N CYS A 26 -2.01 -3.09 -25.55
CA CYS A 26 -2.53 -3.78 -24.35
C CYS A 26 -3.01 -2.82 -23.26
N HIS A 27 -2.55 -1.57 -23.25
CA HIS A 27 -2.96 -0.57 -22.29
C HIS A 27 -4.24 0.14 -22.74
N HIS A 28 -5.20 0.23 -21.82
CA HIS A 28 -6.37 1.06 -22.00
C HIS A 28 -6.54 2.00 -20.82
N ARG A 29 -6.75 3.27 -21.14
CA ARG A 29 -7.20 4.30 -20.21
C ARG A 29 -8.69 4.52 -20.45
N GLY A 30 -9.49 4.29 -19.42
CA GLY A 30 -10.93 4.52 -19.44
C GLY A 30 -11.39 5.13 -18.13
N LEU A 31 -12.57 5.74 -18.15
CA LEU A 31 -13.26 6.04 -16.91
C LEU A 31 -13.91 4.75 -16.38
N SER A 32 -14.05 4.63 -15.06
CA SER A 32 -14.91 3.62 -14.46
C SER A 32 -16.37 3.77 -14.95
N ASP A 33 -17.20 2.74 -14.74
CA ASP A 33 -18.59 2.70 -15.25
C ASP A 33 -19.45 3.89 -14.77
N ASP A 34 -19.10 4.48 -13.63
CA ASP A 34 -19.69 5.68 -13.06
C ASP A 34 -19.14 6.99 -13.65
N GLY A 35 -18.10 6.94 -14.49
CA GLY A 35 -17.48 8.09 -15.15
C GLY A 35 -16.49 8.88 -14.27
N ILE A 36 -16.14 8.34 -13.10
CA ILE A 36 -15.52 9.08 -11.99
C ILE A 36 -14.00 8.86 -11.93
N VAL A 37 -13.56 7.62 -12.00
CA VAL A 37 -12.16 7.26 -11.76
C VAL A 37 -11.47 6.95 -13.08
N VAL A 38 -10.34 7.62 -13.34
CA VAL A 38 -9.45 7.23 -14.44
C VAL A 38 -8.82 5.88 -14.09
N ARG A 39 -9.22 4.83 -14.80
CA ARG A 39 -8.73 3.48 -14.63
C ARG A 39 -7.74 3.14 -15.74
N HIS A 40 -6.53 2.79 -15.34
CA HIS A 40 -5.56 2.18 -16.24
C HIS A 40 -5.74 0.67 -16.17
N THR A 41 -5.91 0.05 -17.34
CA THR A 41 -6.04 -1.40 -17.45
C THR A 41 -5.03 -1.95 -18.45
N LEU A 42 -4.46 -3.11 -18.14
CA LEU A 42 -3.69 -3.91 -19.09
C LEU A 42 -4.51 -5.12 -19.50
N ARG A 43 -4.61 -5.38 -20.79
CA ARG A 43 -5.19 -6.61 -21.34
C ARG A 43 -4.08 -7.52 -21.87
N GLY A 44 -4.16 -8.80 -21.55
CA GLY A 44 -3.22 -9.81 -22.02
C GLY A 44 -3.79 -11.21 -21.81
N THR A 45 -2.97 -12.23 -22.04
CA THR A 45 -3.44 -13.61 -22.07
C THR A 45 -2.83 -14.43 -20.93
N VAL A 46 -3.68 -15.09 -20.13
CA VAL A 46 -3.27 -16.01 -19.07
C VAL A 46 -3.24 -17.44 -19.61
N HIS A 47 -2.08 -18.09 -19.50
CA HIS A 47 -1.84 -19.42 -20.06
C HIS A 47 -1.93 -20.55 -19.01
N LYS A 48 -2.01 -20.22 -17.71
CA LYS A 48 -1.94 -21.21 -16.64
C LYS A 48 -3.32 -21.84 -16.36
N GLY A 49 -3.50 -23.12 -16.67
CA GLY A 49 -4.68 -23.90 -16.34
C GLY A 49 -5.71 -24.05 -17.47
N HIS A 50 -5.41 -23.52 -18.66
CA HIS A 50 -6.31 -23.56 -19.83
C HIS A 50 -5.55 -24.10 -21.04
N PRO A 51 -5.80 -25.36 -21.47
CA PRO A 51 -5.06 -26.02 -22.56
C PRO A 51 -5.22 -25.35 -23.94
N ASP A 52 -6.29 -24.58 -24.14
CA ASP A 52 -6.68 -24.05 -25.45
C ASP A 52 -6.42 -22.53 -25.56
N GLY A 53 -5.20 -22.14 -25.89
CA GLY A 53 -4.87 -20.78 -26.38
C GLY A 53 -4.80 -19.66 -25.34
N GLY A 54 -5.02 -19.96 -24.05
CA GLY A 54 -5.01 -18.99 -22.95
C GLY A 54 -6.27 -18.12 -22.93
N THR A 55 -6.57 -17.53 -21.77
CA THR A 55 -7.78 -16.72 -21.55
C THR A 55 -7.43 -15.25 -21.41
N ASP A 56 -8.24 -14.39 -22.02
CA ASP A 56 -8.12 -12.95 -21.86
C ASP A 56 -8.22 -12.54 -20.39
N ALA A 57 -7.30 -11.69 -20.01
CA ALA A 57 -7.11 -11.25 -18.65
C ALA A 57 -6.87 -9.75 -18.63
N THR A 58 -7.63 -9.06 -17.79
CA THR A 58 -7.44 -7.63 -17.52
C THR A 58 -6.81 -7.42 -16.15
N TRP A 59 -5.76 -6.61 -16.04
CA TRP A 59 -5.18 -6.15 -14.78
C TRP A 59 -5.49 -4.67 -14.60
N ILE A 60 -5.92 -4.28 -13.40
CA ILE A 60 -5.98 -2.86 -13.03
C ILE A 60 -4.59 -2.45 -12.57
N VAL A 61 -4.07 -1.36 -13.14
CA VAL A 61 -2.72 -0.87 -12.89
C VAL A 61 -2.75 0.62 -12.59
N ILE A 62 -1.61 1.17 -12.22
CA ILE A 62 -1.41 2.61 -11.97
C ILE A 62 -0.64 3.27 -13.13
N GLU A 63 -0.67 4.59 -13.19
CA GLU A 63 -0.08 5.41 -14.26
C GLU A 63 1.38 5.04 -14.62
N PRO A 64 2.31 4.80 -13.67
CA PRO A 64 3.68 4.39 -14.02
C PRO A 64 3.79 3.15 -14.90
N VAL A 65 2.81 2.24 -14.82
CA VAL A 65 2.74 1.05 -15.69
C VAL A 65 2.35 1.46 -17.11
N ALA A 66 1.44 2.42 -17.26
CA ALA A 66 1.06 2.94 -18.57
C ALA A 66 2.23 3.67 -19.23
N ASP A 67 3.00 4.46 -18.47
CA ASP A 67 4.21 5.11 -18.98
C ASP A 67 5.23 4.07 -19.45
N ALA A 68 5.43 3.00 -18.68
CA ALA A 68 6.33 1.91 -19.06
C ALA A 68 5.90 1.21 -20.36
N ILE A 69 4.59 1.02 -20.58
CA ILE A 69 4.05 0.47 -21.83
C ILE A 69 4.28 1.45 -23.00
N CYS A 70 3.98 2.74 -22.80
CA CYS A 70 4.21 3.77 -23.82
C CYS A 70 5.68 3.81 -24.27
N VAL A 71 6.61 3.75 -23.31
CA VAL A 71 8.05 3.67 -23.61
C VAL A 71 8.39 2.38 -24.37
N LEU A 72 7.84 1.22 -23.98
CA LEU A 72 8.08 -0.04 -24.70
C LEU A 72 7.54 0.01 -26.14
N GLU A 73 6.37 0.58 -26.35
CA GLU A 73 5.77 0.75 -27.68
C GLU A 73 6.56 1.73 -28.56
N GLN A 74 7.38 2.61 -28.00
CA GLN A 74 8.29 3.44 -28.81
C GLN A 74 9.59 2.70 -29.13
N LEU A 75 10.05 1.84 -28.22
CA LEU A 75 11.33 1.12 -28.33
C LEU A 75 11.24 -0.16 -29.17
N VAL A 76 10.09 -0.83 -29.19
CA VAL A 76 9.91 -2.15 -29.81
C VAL A 76 8.93 -2.05 -30.98
N PRO A 77 9.37 -2.28 -32.23
CA PRO A 77 8.51 -2.15 -33.41
C PRO A 77 7.55 -3.33 -33.61
N ASP A 78 7.81 -4.47 -32.95
CA ASP A 78 7.01 -5.68 -33.08
C ASP A 78 5.70 -5.62 -32.29
N ASP A 79 4.78 -6.54 -32.59
CA ASP A 79 3.50 -6.68 -31.89
C ASP A 79 3.69 -7.11 -30.42
N MET A 80 4.62 -8.03 -30.15
CA MET A 80 4.95 -8.46 -28.80
C MET A 80 5.94 -7.49 -28.15
N LEU A 81 5.57 -6.90 -27.00
CA LEU A 81 6.38 -5.86 -26.35
C LEU A 81 7.69 -6.39 -25.74
N PHE A 82 7.79 -7.71 -25.55
CA PHE A 82 8.93 -8.39 -24.93
C PHE A 82 9.53 -9.45 -25.86
N THR A 83 9.78 -9.07 -27.11
CA THR A 83 10.53 -9.87 -28.10
C THR A 83 11.97 -9.39 -28.25
N ARG A 84 12.90 -10.30 -28.57
CA ARG A 84 14.29 -9.94 -28.82
C ARG A 84 14.44 -9.28 -30.20
N VAL A 85 15.00 -8.07 -30.25
CA VAL A 85 15.32 -7.37 -31.52
C VAL A 85 16.50 -8.03 -32.28
N ALA A 86 17.16 -9.03 -31.71
CA ALA A 86 18.34 -9.63 -32.34
C ALA A 86 17.94 -10.74 -33.33
N ASN A 87 18.12 -10.41 -34.61
CA ASN A 87 17.89 -11.18 -35.84
C ASN A 87 16.42 -11.46 -36.21
N ARG A 88 15.98 -10.76 -37.27
CA ARG A 88 14.70 -10.89 -38.02
C ARG A 88 14.30 -12.32 -38.46
N ARG A 89 15.06 -13.36 -38.10
CA ARG A 89 14.81 -14.77 -38.46
C ARG A 89 14.41 -15.67 -37.28
N ARG A 90 14.51 -15.22 -36.03
CA ARG A 90 13.95 -15.92 -34.86
C ARG A 90 13.44 -14.92 -33.83
N GLN A 91 12.12 -14.85 -33.68
CA GLN A 91 11.48 -14.18 -32.55
C GLN A 91 11.67 -15.07 -31.31
N ASP A 92 12.82 -14.97 -30.67
CA ASP A 92 13.03 -15.61 -29.37
C ASP A 92 12.39 -14.69 -28.30
N LEU A 93 11.30 -15.14 -27.67
CA LEU A 93 10.68 -14.46 -26.53
C LEU A 93 11.73 -14.30 -25.41
N ILE A 94 11.63 -13.20 -24.64
CA ILE A 94 12.51 -12.93 -23.48
C ILE A 94 12.43 -14.03 -22.39
N ALA A 95 11.53 -15.01 -22.54
CA ALA A 95 11.15 -16.03 -21.55
C ALA A 95 12.30 -16.79 -20.93
N HIS A 96 13.32 -17.13 -21.71
CA HIS A 96 14.44 -17.92 -21.19
C HIS A 96 15.48 -17.07 -20.44
N ASP A 97 15.62 -15.79 -20.80
CA ASP A 97 16.73 -14.95 -20.36
C ASP A 97 16.31 -13.80 -19.45
N ILE A 98 15.04 -13.70 -19.05
CA ILE A 98 14.58 -12.56 -18.24
C ILE A 98 15.38 -12.40 -16.95
N ASN A 99 15.67 -13.50 -16.26
CA ASN A 99 16.48 -13.46 -15.04
C ASN A 99 17.92 -13.02 -15.32
N LEU A 100 18.49 -13.37 -16.47
CA LEU A 100 19.82 -12.88 -16.87
C LEU A 100 19.78 -11.35 -17.02
N PHE A 101 18.80 -10.81 -17.74
CA PHE A 101 18.67 -9.37 -17.94
C PHE A 101 18.40 -8.61 -16.64
N LEU A 102 17.59 -9.17 -15.74
CA LEU A 102 17.35 -8.58 -14.41
C LEU A 102 18.65 -8.45 -13.60
N ASN A 103 19.51 -9.47 -13.63
CA ASN A 103 20.77 -9.43 -12.90
C ASN A 103 21.81 -8.54 -13.58
N GLN A 104 21.86 -8.50 -14.91
CA GLN A 104 22.68 -7.51 -15.64
C GLN A 104 22.26 -6.07 -15.34
N PHE A 105 20.95 -5.83 -15.24
CA PHE A 105 20.42 -4.52 -14.88
C PHE A 105 20.77 -4.14 -13.44
N ARG A 106 20.65 -5.08 -12.49
CA ARG A 106 21.12 -4.91 -11.10
C ARG A 106 22.61 -4.56 -11.06
N ASP A 107 23.45 -5.30 -11.80
CA ASP A 107 24.90 -5.07 -11.82
C ASP A 107 25.25 -3.71 -12.42
N HIS A 108 24.53 -3.30 -13.47
CA HIS A 108 24.65 -1.96 -14.03
C HIS A 108 24.25 -0.88 -13.00
N LEU A 109 23.13 -1.05 -12.29
CA LEU A 109 22.71 -0.13 -11.23
C LEU A 109 23.76 -0.03 -10.12
N ALA A 110 24.35 -1.15 -9.69
CA ALA A 110 25.40 -1.15 -8.68
C ALA A 110 26.65 -0.35 -9.13
N LEU A 111 26.94 -0.32 -10.43
CA LEU A 111 28.02 0.48 -11.01
C LEU A 111 27.69 1.98 -11.03
N ILE A 112 26.48 2.35 -11.47
CA ILE A 112 26.09 3.76 -11.66
C ILE A 112 25.54 4.44 -10.39
N ARG A 113 25.13 3.64 -9.39
CA ARG A 113 24.62 4.07 -8.09
C ARG A 113 25.36 3.35 -6.96
N PRO A 114 26.67 3.59 -6.78
CA PRO A 114 27.49 2.87 -5.79
C PRO A 114 27.08 3.10 -4.32
N HIS A 115 26.28 4.15 -4.07
CA HIS A 115 25.71 4.47 -2.76
C HIS A 115 24.41 3.70 -2.47
N ASP A 116 23.70 3.23 -3.49
CA ASP A 116 22.44 2.47 -3.37
C ASP A 116 22.76 0.96 -3.38
N ARG A 117 23.47 0.47 -2.36
CA ARG A 117 23.94 -0.93 -2.32
C ARG A 117 22.80 -1.92 -2.12
N PHE A 118 22.71 -2.91 -3.01
CA PHE A 118 21.87 -4.08 -2.78
C PHE A 118 22.49 -4.96 -1.69
N PRO A 119 21.67 -5.54 -0.78
CA PRO A 119 22.18 -6.44 0.24
C PRO A 119 22.74 -7.73 -0.38
N ASP A 120 23.75 -8.31 0.28
CA ASP A 120 24.17 -9.68 0.01
C ASP A 120 23.28 -10.66 0.77
N ILE A 121 22.98 -11.80 0.14
CA ILE A 121 22.29 -12.93 0.76
C ILE A 121 23.28 -14.08 0.82
N ASP A 122 23.56 -14.58 2.03
CA ASP A 122 24.54 -15.65 2.29
C ASP A 122 25.92 -15.38 1.68
N GLY A 123 26.39 -14.13 1.79
CA GLY A 123 27.68 -13.69 1.27
C GLY A 123 27.76 -13.62 -0.26
N ARG A 124 26.60 -13.59 -0.95
CA ARG A 124 26.52 -13.48 -2.41
C ARG A 124 25.62 -12.32 -2.81
N PRO A 125 25.91 -11.63 -3.95
CA PRO A 125 25.04 -10.58 -4.47
C PRO A 125 23.62 -11.08 -4.68
N TRP A 126 22.65 -10.36 -4.10
CA TRP A 126 21.24 -10.75 -4.17
C TRP A 126 20.77 -10.90 -5.62
N ARG A 127 20.43 -12.14 -6.01
CA ARG A 127 19.96 -12.46 -7.36
C ARG A 127 18.50 -12.09 -7.57
N PHE A 128 18.25 -11.25 -8.57
CA PHE A 128 16.91 -10.84 -8.96
C PHE A 128 16.22 -11.94 -9.77
N THR A 129 14.96 -12.21 -9.43
CA THR A 129 14.10 -13.13 -10.17
C THR A 129 12.71 -12.53 -10.39
N SER A 130 12.07 -12.84 -11.51
CA SER A 130 10.72 -12.33 -11.82
C SER A 130 9.68 -12.63 -10.73
N ARG A 131 9.83 -13.77 -10.02
CA ARG A 131 8.96 -14.18 -8.91
C ARG A 131 9.04 -13.23 -7.71
N GLN A 132 10.21 -12.63 -7.46
CA GLN A 132 10.38 -11.71 -6.32
C GLN A 132 9.48 -10.48 -6.47
N PHE A 133 9.39 -9.89 -7.66
CA PHE A 133 8.56 -8.69 -7.86
C PHE A 133 7.10 -8.93 -7.48
N ARG A 134 6.49 -10.00 -8.01
CA ARG A 134 5.12 -10.39 -7.70
C ARG A 134 4.93 -10.72 -6.22
N ARG A 135 5.94 -11.30 -5.57
CA ARG A 135 5.91 -11.63 -4.14
C ARG A 135 5.99 -10.39 -3.26
N THR A 136 6.87 -9.45 -3.60
CA THR A 136 7.04 -8.20 -2.84
C THR A 136 5.79 -7.33 -2.89
N VAL A 137 5.17 -7.15 -4.06
CA VAL A 137 3.92 -6.38 -4.14
C VAL A 137 2.76 -7.10 -3.42
N ALA A 138 2.72 -8.44 -3.43
CA ALA A 138 1.71 -9.19 -2.67
C ALA A 138 1.89 -9.00 -1.16
N TRP A 139 3.12 -9.01 -0.68
CA TRP A 139 3.47 -8.69 0.71
C TRP A 139 3.06 -7.27 1.10
N HIS A 140 3.38 -6.29 0.24
CA HIS A 140 3.00 -4.91 0.47
C HIS A 140 1.47 -4.75 0.55
N ILE A 141 0.73 -5.33 -0.39
CA ILE A 141 -0.74 -5.30 -0.39
C ILE A 141 -1.27 -5.96 0.88
N ALA A 142 -0.77 -7.13 1.28
CA ALA A 142 -1.26 -7.86 2.44
C ALA A 142 -1.11 -7.11 3.78
N ARG A 143 -0.07 -6.28 3.91
CA ARG A 143 0.17 -5.47 5.12
C ARG A 143 -0.86 -4.33 5.26
N GLN A 144 -1.49 -3.89 4.18
CA GLN A 144 -2.50 -2.84 4.22
C GLN A 144 -3.81 -3.31 4.87
N PRO A 145 -4.63 -2.38 5.43
CA PRO A 145 -6.00 -2.68 5.81
C PRO A 145 -6.77 -3.31 4.65
N PHE A 146 -7.49 -4.42 4.90
CA PHE A 146 -8.20 -5.21 3.87
C PHE A 146 -7.32 -5.78 2.73
N GLY A 147 -6.00 -5.69 2.88
CA GLY A 147 -5.00 -6.12 1.90
C GLY A 147 -5.17 -7.55 1.39
N VAL A 148 -5.57 -8.47 2.27
CA VAL A 148 -5.81 -9.88 1.89
C VAL A 148 -7.00 -10.01 0.92
N VAL A 149 -8.04 -9.19 1.05
CA VAL A 149 -9.18 -9.19 0.13
C VAL A 149 -8.81 -8.48 -1.16
N ALA A 150 -8.17 -7.31 -1.08
CA ALA A 150 -7.69 -6.56 -2.24
C ALA A 150 -6.70 -7.39 -3.08
N GLY A 151 -5.78 -8.10 -2.44
CA GLY A 151 -4.84 -9.00 -3.09
C GLY A 151 -5.53 -10.16 -3.82
N LYS A 152 -6.58 -10.76 -3.25
CA LYS A 152 -7.35 -11.81 -3.96
C LYS A 152 -7.93 -11.30 -5.27
N ILE A 153 -8.49 -10.09 -5.26
CA ILE A 153 -9.07 -9.43 -6.43
C ILE A 153 -7.96 -9.13 -7.45
N GLN A 154 -6.86 -8.51 -7.02
CA GLN A 154 -5.74 -8.13 -7.90
C GLN A 154 -5.07 -9.34 -8.57
N TYR A 155 -4.88 -10.44 -7.83
CA TYR A 155 -4.17 -11.61 -8.33
C TYR A 155 -5.08 -12.70 -8.91
N LYS A 156 -6.40 -12.47 -8.96
CA LYS A 156 -7.42 -13.39 -9.52
C LYS A 156 -7.39 -14.79 -8.89
N HIS A 157 -7.00 -14.90 -7.62
CA HIS A 157 -6.91 -16.18 -6.91
C HIS A 157 -8.21 -16.48 -6.16
N VAL A 158 -8.96 -17.47 -6.63
CA VAL A 158 -10.25 -17.90 -6.05
C VAL A 158 -10.08 -18.62 -4.70
N ARG A 159 -8.86 -18.98 -4.28
CA ARG A 159 -8.56 -19.64 -3.00
C ARG A 159 -7.64 -18.81 -2.10
N VAL A 160 -8.08 -18.61 -0.85
CA VAL A 160 -7.36 -17.95 0.25
C VAL A 160 -5.92 -18.47 0.41
N ALA A 161 -5.75 -19.79 0.37
CA ALA A 161 -4.46 -20.47 0.55
C ALA A 161 -3.38 -20.11 -0.50
N ILE A 162 -3.76 -19.71 -1.72
CA ILE A 162 -2.79 -19.40 -2.79
C ILE A 162 -2.21 -18.00 -2.59
N PHE A 163 -3.03 -17.00 -2.20
CA PHE A 163 -2.54 -15.67 -1.83
C PHE A 163 -1.70 -15.73 -0.55
N GLU A 164 -2.15 -16.48 0.46
CA GLU A 164 -1.36 -16.78 1.66
C GLU A 164 -0.03 -17.48 1.33
N GLY A 165 0.04 -18.32 0.29
CA GLY A 165 1.29 -18.93 -0.18
C GLY A 165 2.27 -17.98 -0.90
N TYR A 166 1.82 -16.86 -1.47
CA TYR A 166 2.75 -15.81 -1.93
C TYR A 166 3.40 -15.09 -0.77
N ALA A 167 2.74 -15.07 0.37
CA ALA A 167 3.11 -14.25 1.48
C ALA A 167 3.82 -15.08 2.59
N GLY A 168 3.51 -16.39 2.70
CA GLY A 168 4.15 -17.34 3.60
C GLY A 168 5.16 -18.26 2.92
N THR A 169 6.42 -18.19 3.37
CA THR A 169 7.38 -19.32 3.28
C THR A 169 8.20 -19.47 4.57
N SER A 170 7.69 -18.98 5.69
CA SER A 170 8.27 -19.17 7.00
C SER A 170 7.55 -20.31 7.71
N ALA A 171 8.29 -21.09 8.50
CA ALA A 171 7.76 -22.21 9.28
C ALA A 171 6.77 -21.76 10.37
N SER A 172 6.72 -20.47 10.69
CA SER A 172 5.68 -19.76 11.42
C SER A 172 4.70 -19.15 10.43
N GLY A 173 3.43 -19.56 10.47
CA GLY A 173 2.45 -19.17 9.45
C GLY A 173 2.36 -17.66 9.25
N PHE A 174 2.64 -17.17 8.03
CA PHE A 174 2.55 -15.78 7.54
C PHE A 174 1.61 -14.82 8.27
N ARG A 175 0.40 -15.28 8.62
CA ARG A 175 -0.56 -14.46 9.38
C ARG A 175 0.05 -14.01 10.72
N SER A 176 0.70 -14.90 11.47
CA SER A 176 1.37 -14.53 12.71
C SER A 176 2.50 -13.54 12.46
N GLU A 177 3.29 -13.68 11.41
CA GLU A 177 4.39 -12.74 11.11
C GLU A 177 3.89 -11.37 10.67
N VAL A 178 2.79 -11.31 9.91
CA VAL A 178 2.13 -10.03 9.59
C VAL A 178 1.52 -9.41 10.84
N GLU A 179 0.90 -10.20 11.71
CA GLU A 179 0.37 -9.68 12.97
C GLU A 179 1.50 -9.23 13.91
N ASP A 180 2.63 -9.93 13.97
CA ASP A 180 3.81 -9.55 14.74
C ASP A 180 4.41 -8.25 14.20
N GLU A 181 4.64 -8.15 12.88
CA GLU A 181 5.11 -6.92 12.23
C GLU A 181 4.12 -5.77 12.39
N ARG A 182 2.81 -6.02 12.33
CA ARG A 182 1.78 -5.02 12.60
C ARG A 182 1.85 -4.55 14.04
N ALA A 183 2.00 -5.46 15.01
CA ALA A 183 2.17 -5.11 16.41
C ALA A 183 3.45 -4.30 16.64
N PHE A 184 4.55 -4.62 15.95
CA PHE A 184 5.77 -3.83 16.00
C PHE A 184 5.59 -2.44 15.38
N ALA A 185 4.98 -2.34 14.20
CA ALA A 185 4.71 -1.06 13.53
C ALA A 185 3.74 -0.19 14.35
N GLN A 186 2.72 -0.80 14.95
CA GLN A 186 1.76 -0.18 15.86
C GLN A 186 2.47 0.41 17.08
N LEU A 187 3.40 -0.34 17.67
CA LEU A 187 4.19 0.10 18.81
C LEU A 187 5.18 1.22 18.43
N ASP A 188 5.82 1.15 17.27
CA ASP A 188 6.73 2.18 16.78
C ASP A 188 5.98 3.49 16.48
N SER A 189 4.83 3.43 15.79
CA SER A 189 3.98 4.62 15.58
C SER A 189 3.48 5.23 16.90
N PHE A 190 3.20 4.40 17.90
CA PHE A 190 2.77 4.88 19.21
C PHE A 190 3.91 5.52 20.01
N LEU A 191 5.15 5.04 19.83
CA LEU A 191 6.35 5.65 20.40
C LEU A 191 6.64 7.01 19.79
N ASP A 192 6.57 7.14 18.47
CA ASP A 192 6.79 8.42 17.79
C ASP A 192 5.81 9.49 18.32
N GLN A 193 4.55 9.11 18.57
CA GLN A 193 3.56 10.00 19.21
C GLN A 193 3.89 10.36 20.66
N TYR A 194 4.48 9.44 21.42
CA TYR A 194 4.91 9.71 22.79
C TYR A 194 6.13 10.65 22.82
N GLU A 195 7.08 10.46 21.90
CA GLU A 195 8.22 11.35 21.71
C GLU A 195 7.76 12.76 21.32
N ASP A 196 6.79 12.88 20.40
CA ASP A 196 6.13 14.14 20.03
C ASP A 196 5.47 14.82 21.25
N PHE A 197 4.75 14.05 22.08
CA PHE A 197 4.14 14.56 23.31
C PHE A 197 5.18 15.11 24.30
N ILE A 198 6.30 14.41 24.50
CA ILE A 198 7.41 14.88 25.35
C ILE A 198 8.03 16.16 24.77
N ALA A 199 8.19 16.22 23.45
CA ALA A 199 8.71 17.39 22.74
C ALA A 199 7.76 18.59 22.76
N GLY A 200 6.57 18.46 23.37
CA GLY A 200 5.57 19.52 23.46
C GLY A 200 4.82 19.74 22.15
N VAL A 201 4.91 18.81 21.20
CA VAL A 201 4.07 18.81 20.00
C VAL A 201 2.63 18.64 20.46
N ARG A 202 1.73 19.47 19.91
CA ARG A 202 0.32 19.44 20.29
C ARG A 202 -0.25 18.05 20.07
N THR A 203 -0.64 17.44 21.17
CA THR A 203 -1.17 16.09 21.24
C THR A 203 -2.68 16.16 21.49
N PRO A 204 -3.52 15.40 20.79
CA PRO A 204 -4.96 15.43 21.01
C PRO A 204 -5.33 15.10 22.47
N PRO A 205 -6.38 15.73 23.06
CA PRO A 205 -6.60 15.70 24.51
C PRO A 205 -6.67 14.30 25.14
N ARG A 206 -7.32 13.35 24.45
CA ARG A 206 -7.43 11.96 24.90
C ARG A 206 -6.06 11.28 24.98
N LEU A 207 -5.21 11.55 23.99
CA LEU A 207 -3.86 11.00 23.92
C LEU A 207 -2.94 11.69 24.94
N ALA A 208 -3.07 13.01 25.11
CA ALA A 208 -2.34 13.76 26.12
C ALA A 208 -2.68 13.29 27.56
N GLU A 209 -3.95 12.97 27.83
CA GLU A 209 -4.39 12.39 29.10
C GLU A 209 -3.73 11.02 29.34
N GLN A 210 -3.77 10.12 28.36
CA GLN A 210 -3.17 8.80 28.46
C GLN A 210 -1.64 8.88 28.62
N PHE A 211 -0.96 9.67 27.79
CA PHE A 211 0.48 9.88 27.93
C PHE A 211 0.84 10.55 29.26
N GLY A 212 0.00 11.46 29.76
CA GLY A 212 0.13 12.06 31.09
C GLY A 212 0.01 11.04 32.23
N GLN A 213 -0.84 10.02 32.09
CA GLN A 213 -0.97 8.92 33.06
C GLN A 213 0.25 7.99 33.04
N ILE A 214 0.81 7.71 31.86
CA ILE A 214 1.95 6.78 31.71
C ILE A 214 3.29 7.48 32.02
N ARG A 215 3.40 8.79 31.78
CA ARG A 215 4.65 9.56 31.96
C ARG A 215 5.29 9.40 33.36
N PRO A 216 4.56 9.44 34.49
CA PRO A 216 5.14 9.18 35.81
C PRO A 216 5.74 7.77 35.97
N GLU A 217 5.17 6.76 35.30
CA GLU A 217 5.67 5.38 35.33
C GLU A 217 6.94 5.21 34.48
N LEU A 218 7.03 5.95 33.38
CA LEU A 218 8.21 6.00 32.50
C LEU A 218 9.35 6.83 33.10
N GLY A 219 9.03 7.80 33.96
CA GLY A 219 9.95 8.72 34.62
C GLY A 219 10.41 9.86 33.70
N ASP A 220 10.37 11.11 34.20
CA ASP A 220 11.02 12.24 33.53
C ASP A 220 12.55 12.10 33.69
N PHE A 221 13.23 11.57 32.68
CA PHE A 221 14.69 11.54 32.67
C PHE A 221 15.24 12.53 31.64
N PRO A 222 15.67 13.73 32.06
CA PRO A 222 16.42 14.62 31.18
C PRO A 222 17.79 13.99 30.92
N GLY A 223 18.05 13.59 29.67
CA GLY A 223 19.42 13.35 29.19
C GLY A 223 19.94 11.91 29.19
N ARG A 224 19.08 10.89 29.22
CA ARG A 224 19.50 9.52 28.88
C ARG A 224 18.73 9.11 27.63
N VAL A 225 19.43 8.72 26.56
CA VAL A 225 18.84 8.00 25.42
C VAL A 225 18.03 6.86 26.04
N VAL A 226 16.71 7.03 26.06
CA VAL A 226 15.83 6.05 26.69
C VAL A 226 16.05 4.77 25.92
N ASP A 227 16.37 3.68 26.62
CA ASP A 227 16.46 2.37 26.00
C ASP A 227 15.09 2.10 25.33
N ARG A 228 15.04 2.28 24.00
CA ARG A 228 13.81 2.13 23.21
C ARG A 228 13.18 0.77 23.47
N ALA A 229 13.96 -0.27 23.80
CA ALA A 229 13.43 -1.58 24.15
C ALA A 229 12.62 -1.56 25.46
N ARG A 230 13.04 -0.78 26.47
CA ARG A 230 12.33 -0.62 27.74
C ARG A 230 11.03 0.16 27.56
N VAL A 231 11.03 1.24 26.77
CA VAL A 231 9.81 2.00 26.47
C VAL A 231 8.83 1.15 25.68
N ARG A 232 9.32 0.40 24.67
CA ARG A 232 8.51 -0.59 23.94
C ARG A 232 7.84 -1.59 24.89
N ALA A 233 8.58 -2.15 25.84
CA ALA A 233 8.04 -3.12 26.79
C ALA A 233 6.94 -2.53 27.70
N MET A 234 7.10 -1.28 28.14
CA MET A 234 6.12 -0.59 29.01
C MET A 234 4.87 -0.15 28.23
N LEU A 235 5.01 0.28 26.97
CA LEU A 235 3.88 0.73 26.15
C LEU A 235 3.14 -0.40 25.43
N ALA A 236 3.67 -1.63 25.42
CA ALA A 236 3.11 -2.75 24.67
C ALA A 236 1.63 -3.05 24.97
N ASN A 237 1.18 -2.86 26.22
CA ASN A 237 -0.23 -3.08 26.58
C ASN A 237 -1.15 -1.97 26.07
N THR A 238 -0.70 -0.72 26.10
CA THR A 238 -1.46 0.43 25.59
C THR A 238 -1.47 0.43 24.06
N ALA A 239 -0.37 0.06 23.42
CA ALA A 239 -0.28 -0.05 21.97
C ALA A 239 -1.27 -1.07 21.38
N ARG A 240 -1.64 -2.13 22.12
CA ARG A 240 -2.62 -3.14 21.66
C ARG A 240 -4.00 -2.56 21.35
N THR A 241 -4.39 -1.46 21.99
CA THR A 241 -5.66 -0.78 21.71
C THR A 241 -5.51 0.38 20.74
N TYR A 242 -4.31 0.67 20.25
CA TYR A 242 -4.03 1.78 19.34
C TYR A 242 -3.97 1.28 17.88
N PHE A 243 -4.92 1.58 17.02
CA PHE A 243 -4.91 1.14 15.63
C PHE A 243 -4.56 2.30 14.70
N PRO A 244 -3.37 2.30 14.07
CA PRO A 244 -2.97 3.38 13.17
C PRO A 244 -3.83 3.38 11.90
N GLY A 245 -4.14 4.57 11.37
CA GLY A 245 -4.95 4.70 10.17
C GLY A 245 -4.55 5.86 9.26
N VAL A 246 -5.02 5.82 8.02
CA VAL A 246 -4.64 6.82 6.99
C VAL A 246 -5.25 8.20 7.29
N PHE A 247 -6.48 8.24 7.79
CA PHE A 247 -7.20 9.48 8.08
C PHE A 247 -7.27 9.81 9.57
N ASN A 248 -7.08 8.81 10.42
CA ASN A 248 -7.08 8.95 11.86
C ASN A 248 -6.48 7.70 12.49
N ASP A 249 -5.95 7.87 13.68
CA ASP A 249 -5.64 6.77 14.57
C ASP A 249 -6.85 6.42 15.45
N CYS A 250 -6.96 5.17 15.86
CA CYS A 250 -8.06 4.68 16.69
C CYS A 250 -7.55 4.15 18.03
N TYR A 251 -7.81 4.89 19.10
CA TYR A 251 -7.64 4.45 20.48
C TYR A 251 -8.86 3.63 20.90
N PHE A 252 -8.86 2.37 20.50
CA PHE A 252 -9.99 1.48 20.54
C PHE A 252 -10.43 1.16 21.96
N ASP A 253 -11.57 1.73 22.32
CA ASP A 253 -12.43 1.30 23.41
C ASP A 253 -13.75 0.76 22.80
N PRO A 254 -14.06 -0.54 22.93
CA PRO A 254 -15.25 -1.14 22.34
C PRO A 254 -16.55 -0.51 22.87
N ALA A 255 -16.57 0.03 24.09
CA ALA A 255 -17.76 0.68 24.65
C ALA A 255 -18.08 2.00 23.93
N ALA A 256 -17.05 2.74 23.51
CA ALA A 256 -17.17 4.04 22.84
C ALA A 256 -17.08 3.97 21.30
N ALA A 257 -16.73 2.80 20.73
CA ALA A 257 -16.53 2.62 19.30
C ALA A 257 -17.84 2.76 18.51
N LEU A 258 -17.96 3.80 17.67
CA LEU A 258 -19.12 4.01 16.79
C LEU A 258 -19.14 3.07 15.59
N CYS A 259 -18.01 2.44 15.27
CA CYS A 259 -17.89 1.50 14.16
C CYS A 259 -18.47 0.10 14.46
N LEU A 260 -18.84 -0.17 15.72
CA LEU A 260 -19.36 -1.46 16.15
C LEU A 260 -20.88 -1.42 16.35
N PRO A 261 -21.60 -2.50 16.02
CA PRO A 261 -22.97 -2.68 16.48
C PRO A 261 -23.00 -2.80 18.01
N ARG A 262 -24.12 -2.43 18.65
CA ARG A 262 -24.31 -2.62 20.09
C ARG A 262 -25.39 -3.66 20.35
N PRO A 263 -25.13 -4.69 21.19
CA PRO A 263 -23.86 -5.01 21.85
C PRO A 263 -22.82 -5.63 20.89
N SER A 264 -21.52 -5.52 21.22
CA SER A 264 -20.43 -6.17 20.46
C SER A 264 -19.36 -6.69 21.40
N ALA A 265 -18.78 -7.84 21.05
CA ALA A 265 -17.62 -8.45 21.70
C ALA A 265 -16.35 -8.35 20.82
N ALA A 266 -16.34 -7.43 19.85
CA ALA A 266 -15.20 -7.25 18.96
C ALA A 266 -13.98 -6.72 19.73
N THR A 267 -12.81 -7.29 19.43
CA THR A 267 -11.52 -6.89 20.00
C THR A 267 -10.77 -5.88 19.12
N GLU A 268 -11.33 -5.52 17.96
CA GLU A 268 -10.71 -4.64 16.97
C GLU A 268 -11.76 -3.68 16.34
N PRO A 269 -11.33 -2.48 15.89
CA PRO A 269 -12.21 -1.55 15.20
C PRO A 269 -12.55 -2.00 13.77
N VAL A 270 -13.73 -1.62 13.29
CA VAL A 270 -14.13 -1.81 11.89
C VAL A 270 -13.85 -0.51 11.12
N THR A 271 -12.68 -0.40 10.51
CA THR A 271 -12.20 0.84 9.87
C THR A 271 -13.16 1.39 8.81
N ASN A 272 -13.80 0.53 8.02
CA ASN A 272 -14.77 0.95 6.98
C ASN A 272 -16.04 1.59 7.54
N HIS A 273 -16.35 1.35 8.83
CA HIS A 273 -17.49 1.96 9.51
C HIS A 273 -17.04 3.09 10.45
N CYS A 274 -15.76 3.47 10.40
CA CYS A 274 -15.26 4.53 11.25
C CYS A 274 -15.91 5.87 10.89
N ARG A 275 -16.16 6.66 11.92
CA ARG A 275 -16.68 8.03 11.86
C ARG A 275 -15.70 8.93 12.59
N PRO A 276 -14.55 9.28 11.98
CA PRO A 276 -13.48 10.00 12.67
C PRO A 276 -13.95 11.33 13.27
N GLU A 277 -14.93 11.96 12.63
CA GLU A 277 -15.50 13.25 12.99
C GLU A 277 -16.39 13.22 14.24
N LEU A 278 -16.86 12.02 14.64
CA LEU A 278 -17.77 11.85 15.79
C LEU A 278 -17.25 10.87 16.84
N CYS A 279 -16.38 9.93 16.46
CA CYS A 279 -16.01 8.83 17.33
C CYS A 279 -14.96 9.28 18.34
N ARG A 280 -15.25 9.08 19.63
CA ARG A 280 -14.32 9.39 20.72
C ARG A 280 -13.00 8.62 20.67
N ASN A 281 -12.97 7.49 19.97
CA ASN A 281 -11.76 6.69 19.79
C ASN A 281 -10.86 7.28 18.69
N SER A 282 -11.40 8.14 17.84
CA SER A 282 -10.65 8.75 16.74
C SER A 282 -9.73 9.84 17.25
N CYS A 283 -8.50 9.83 16.74
CA CYS A 283 -7.48 10.81 16.99
C CYS A 283 -6.89 11.25 15.64
N VAL A 284 -7.03 12.52 15.29
CA VAL A 284 -6.47 13.09 14.06
C VAL A 284 -5.32 14.01 14.43
N THR A 285 -4.13 13.61 14.04
CA THR A 285 -2.88 14.38 14.17
C THR A 285 -2.47 15.04 12.85
N THR A 286 -1.46 15.92 12.90
CA THR A 286 -0.84 16.57 11.72
C THR A 286 -0.34 15.57 10.67
N ALA A 287 0.08 14.37 11.08
CA ALA A 287 0.53 13.30 10.18
C ALA A 287 -0.54 12.86 9.18
N HIS A 288 -1.83 13.00 9.52
CA HIS A 288 -2.95 12.63 8.65
C HIS A 288 -3.33 13.75 7.67
N ALA A 289 -2.92 14.99 7.95
CA ALA A 289 -3.35 16.16 7.18
C ALA A 289 -3.06 16.05 5.67
N PRO A 290 -1.89 15.54 5.22
CA PRO A 290 -1.63 15.36 3.79
C PRO A 290 -2.65 14.42 3.13
N ALA A 291 -2.94 13.27 3.74
CA ALA A 291 -3.89 12.29 3.19
C ALA A 291 -5.32 12.84 3.15
N ILE A 292 -5.74 13.56 4.20
CA ILE A 292 -7.07 14.21 4.25
C ILE A 292 -7.18 15.30 3.18
N ARG A 293 -6.14 16.14 3.00
CA ARG A 293 -6.10 17.17 1.95
C ARG A 293 -6.17 16.57 0.56
N THR A 294 -5.49 15.46 0.29
CA THR A 294 -5.59 14.74 -0.98
C THR A 294 -7.02 14.28 -1.24
N VAL A 295 -7.69 13.66 -0.26
CA VAL A 295 -9.09 13.23 -0.43
C VAL A 295 -10.04 14.40 -0.68
N ILE A 296 -9.82 15.54 -0.01
CA ILE A 296 -10.61 16.76 -0.26
C ILE A 296 -10.38 17.27 -1.69
N ALA A 297 -9.13 17.32 -2.14
CA ALA A 297 -8.78 17.74 -3.49
C ALA A 297 -9.42 16.83 -4.56
N ASP A 298 -9.26 15.52 -4.42
CA ASP A 298 -9.82 14.52 -5.33
C ASP A 298 -11.35 14.61 -5.39
N ALA A 299 -12.01 14.72 -4.22
CA ALA A 299 -13.47 14.85 -4.16
C ALA A 299 -13.96 16.18 -4.76
N THR A 300 -13.18 17.25 -4.63
CA THR A 300 -13.49 18.56 -5.21
C THR A 300 -13.34 18.56 -6.73
N GLU A 301 -12.27 17.96 -7.25
CA GLU A 301 -12.09 17.74 -8.69
C GLU A 301 -13.26 16.91 -9.25
N LEU A 302 -13.65 15.87 -8.53
CA LEU A 302 -14.74 15.00 -8.93
C LEU A 302 -16.09 15.74 -9.01
N MET A 303 -16.33 16.73 -8.15
CA MET A 303 -17.55 17.56 -8.21
C MET A 303 -17.67 18.37 -9.52
N ALA A 304 -16.57 18.59 -10.25
CA ALA A 304 -16.59 19.30 -11.54
C ALA A 304 -17.11 18.42 -12.71
N VAL A 305 -17.29 17.11 -12.50
CA VAL A 305 -17.75 16.18 -13.54
C VAL A 305 -19.24 16.38 -13.86
N GLN A 306 -19.56 16.67 -15.13
CA GLN A 306 -20.92 17.03 -15.57
C GLN A 306 -21.98 15.93 -15.36
N ARG A 307 -21.58 14.64 -15.31
CA ARG A 307 -22.49 13.49 -15.28
C ARG A 307 -22.91 13.02 -13.88
N LEU A 308 -22.56 13.75 -12.82
CA LEU A 308 -22.98 13.37 -11.46
C LEU A 308 -24.48 13.61 -11.24
N SER A 309 -25.18 12.58 -10.76
CA SER A 309 -26.55 12.69 -10.26
C SER A 309 -26.62 13.54 -8.99
N ALA A 310 -27.80 14.08 -8.67
CA ALA A 310 -27.98 14.90 -7.46
C ALA A 310 -27.56 14.17 -6.16
N PRO A 311 -27.92 12.88 -5.93
CA PRO A 311 -27.47 12.13 -4.76
C PRO A 311 -25.95 11.97 -4.68
N GLN A 312 -25.27 11.78 -5.82
CA GLN A 312 -23.80 11.67 -5.85
C GLN A 312 -23.13 13.00 -5.49
N ARG A 313 -23.66 14.14 -5.98
CA ARG A 313 -23.15 15.47 -5.61
C ARG A 313 -23.34 15.75 -4.13
N ASP A 314 -24.49 15.39 -3.56
CA ASP A 314 -24.74 15.58 -2.13
C ASP A 314 -23.85 14.69 -1.26
N ALA A 315 -23.59 13.44 -1.70
CA ALA A 315 -22.63 12.57 -1.04
C ALA A 315 -21.20 13.15 -1.05
N LEU A 316 -20.76 13.71 -2.18
CA LEU A 316 -19.43 14.36 -2.28
C LEU A 316 -19.34 15.61 -1.41
N LYS A 317 -20.34 16.49 -1.43
CA LYS A 317 -20.39 17.68 -0.54
C LYS A 317 -20.31 17.27 0.93
N LYS A 318 -21.05 16.23 1.32
CA LYS A 318 -21.01 15.69 2.68
C LYS A 318 -19.63 15.13 3.01
N GLY A 319 -19.03 14.36 2.12
CA GLY A 319 -17.68 13.81 2.28
C GLY A 319 -16.61 14.89 2.45
N ILE A 320 -16.62 15.92 1.59
CA ILE A 320 -15.72 17.07 1.68
C ILE A 320 -15.90 17.79 3.02
N SER A 321 -17.15 18.07 3.41
CA SER A 321 -17.44 18.73 4.69
C SER A 321 -16.92 17.92 5.89
N THR A 322 -17.17 16.61 5.90
CA THR A 322 -16.66 15.70 6.94
C THR A 322 -15.13 15.73 6.99
N MET A 323 -14.43 15.56 5.85
CA MET A 323 -12.96 15.56 5.81
C MET A 323 -12.38 16.92 6.21
N THR A 324 -13.00 18.01 5.79
CA THR A 324 -12.59 19.38 6.15
C THR A 324 -12.72 19.61 7.66
N SER A 325 -13.77 19.07 8.31
CA SER A 325 -13.91 19.19 9.76
C SER A 325 -12.80 18.48 10.55
N LEU A 326 -12.16 17.46 9.97
CA LEU A 326 -11.01 16.78 10.60
C LEU A 326 -9.75 17.63 10.57
N LEU A 327 -9.63 18.54 9.60
CA LEU A 327 -8.51 19.47 9.51
C LEU A 327 -8.68 20.70 10.40
N ALA A 328 -9.90 21.10 10.76
CA ALA A 328 -10.15 22.32 11.54
C ALA A 328 -9.36 22.39 12.88
N PRO A 329 -9.21 21.29 13.65
CA PRO A 329 -8.37 21.31 14.86
C PRO A 329 -6.87 21.46 14.56
N ILE A 330 -6.42 21.13 13.35
CA ILE A 330 -5.02 21.08 12.91
C ILE A 330 -4.60 22.40 12.22
N ASP A 331 -5.44 22.91 11.31
CA ASP A 331 -5.15 24.11 10.50
C ASP A 331 -5.41 25.43 11.23
N GLY A 332 -6.09 25.40 12.39
CA GLY A 332 -6.24 26.56 13.29
C GLY A 332 -4.94 27.05 13.94
N GLU A 333 -3.80 26.44 13.59
CA GLU A 333 -2.46 26.71 14.11
C GLU A 333 -1.51 27.19 13.00
N SER A 334 -1.72 28.42 12.49
CA SER A 334 -0.55 29.17 12.02
C SER A 334 0.32 29.49 13.24
N PRO A 335 1.64 29.22 13.20
CA PRO A 335 2.53 29.57 14.30
C PRO A 335 2.58 31.09 14.42
N ALA A 336 2.29 31.60 15.63
CA ALA A 336 2.62 32.96 16.03
C ALA A 336 4.09 33.05 16.44
#